data_AF-A0A804NY35-F1
#
_entry.id   AF-A0A804NY35-F1
#
_cell.length_a   1.000
_cell.length_b   1.000
_cell.length_c   1.000
_cell.angle_alpha   90.00
_cell.angle_beta   90.00
_cell.angle_gamma   90.00
#
_symmetry.space_group_name_H-M   'P 1'
#
loop_
_entity.id
_entity.type
_entity.pdbx_description
1 polymer ?
#
loop_
_entity_poly.entity_id
_entity_poly.type
_entity_poly.pdbx_seq_one_letter_code
_entity_poly.pdbx_strand_id
1 'polypeptide(L)'
;MWTGSPLLRDVGAAVLTGVGAAAVLRFWEEIANRALLDQKLCRKLVHITVGLVFFLMWPLFSSDDVFAPSLAPLIIIINIMKVTVIGLGFVKAEGVVNSMTRHGDRRELLKGPLYYACAITLTTIVFWRTSPISIAVICNLCAGDGVADIAGRRFGHVKLPHNPEKSYAGSIAMFLAGFIASVLYANRLSVIPISIQHYCCNLN
;
A
#
# COMPACT_ATOMS: atom_id res chain seq x y z
N MET A 1 -3.31 -30.04 9.25
CA MET A 1 -2.86 -30.75 8.04
C MET A 1 -3.37 -29.99 6.81
N TRP A 2 -2.67 -28.92 6.41
CA TRP A 2 -2.89 -28.27 5.11
C TRP A 2 -1.74 -28.72 4.20
N THR A 3 -1.82 -29.96 3.71
CA THR A 3 -0.87 -30.52 2.74
C THR A 3 -1.32 -30.22 1.31
N GLY A 4 -1.78 -28.99 1.07
CA GLY A 4 -1.86 -28.44 -0.29
C GLY A 4 -0.46 -27.99 -0.67
N SER A 5 -0.03 -28.20 -1.92
CA SER A 5 1.25 -27.69 -2.42
C SER A 5 1.40 -26.20 -2.03
N PRO A 6 2.58 -25.75 -1.59
CA PRO A 6 2.83 -24.34 -1.21
C PRO A 6 2.28 -23.35 -2.25
N LEU A 7 2.41 -23.71 -3.54
CA LEU A 7 1.81 -23.02 -4.67
C LEU A 7 0.28 -22.87 -4.60
N LEU A 8 -0.47 -23.93 -4.25
CA LEU A 8 -1.93 -23.86 -4.14
C LEU A 8 -2.35 -22.87 -3.04
N ARG A 9 -1.60 -22.84 -1.94
CA ARG A 9 -1.83 -21.87 -0.86
C ARG A 9 -1.56 -20.45 -1.34
N ASP A 10 -0.46 -20.23 -2.06
CA ASP A 10 -0.07 -18.92 -2.56
C ASP A 10 -1.02 -18.40 -3.64
N VAL A 11 -1.52 -19.29 -4.50
CA VAL A 11 -2.59 -18.97 -5.46
C VAL A 11 -3.88 -18.61 -4.72
N GLY A 12 -4.28 -19.38 -3.71
CA GLY A 12 -5.44 -19.06 -2.88
C GLY A 12 -5.31 -17.72 -2.17
N ALA A 13 -4.13 -17.43 -1.60
CA ALA A 13 -3.81 -16.16 -0.96
C ALA A 13 -3.81 -15.00 -1.97
N ALA A 14 -3.29 -15.20 -3.18
CA ALA A 14 -3.32 -14.21 -4.25
C ALA A 14 -4.76 -13.87 -4.67
N VAL A 15 -5.62 -14.88 -4.83
CA VAL A 15 -7.04 -14.69 -5.16
C VAL A 15 -7.75 -13.94 -4.04
N LEU A 16 -7.56 -14.34 -2.78
CA LEU A 16 -8.20 -13.68 -1.63
C LEU A 16 -7.74 -12.23 -1.48
N THR A 17 -6.44 -11.98 -1.61
CA THR A 17 -5.87 -10.62 -1.62
C THR A 17 -6.42 -9.81 -2.78
N GLY A 18 -6.56 -10.43 -3.95
CA GLY A 18 -7.14 -9.85 -5.15
C GLY A 18 -8.57 -9.38 -4.95
N VAL A 19 -9.42 -10.26 -4.41
CA VAL A 19 -10.82 -9.97 -4.10
C VAL A 19 -10.93 -8.86 -3.05
N GLY A 20 -10.14 -8.93 -1.98
CA GLY A 20 -10.12 -7.92 -0.92
C GLY A 20 -9.71 -6.54 -1.44
N ALA A 21 -8.62 -6.46 -2.20
CA ALA A 21 -8.17 -5.21 -2.80
C ALA A 21 -9.19 -4.65 -3.80
N ALA A 22 -9.80 -5.51 -4.64
CA ALA A 22 -10.84 -5.10 -5.57
C ALA A 22 -12.09 -4.56 -4.84
N ALA A 23 -12.52 -5.20 -3.75
CA ALA A 23 -13.66 -4.75 -2.96
C ALA A 23 -13.41 -3.36 -2.34
N VAL A 24 -12.22 -3.13 -1.79
CA VAL A 24 -11.81 -1.82 -1.25
C VAL A 24 -11.77 -0.76 -2.35
N LEU A 25 -11.20 -1.08 -3.52
CA LEU A 25 -11.20 -0.18 -4.66
C LEU A 25 -12.63 0.18 -5.10
N ARG A 26 -13.52 -0.80 -5.24
CA ARG A 26 -14.92 -0.59 -5.60
C ARG A 26 -15.65 0.28 -4.59
N PHE A 27 -15.42 0.06 -3.30
CA PHE A 27 -16.00 0.88 -2.24
C PHE A 27 -15.61 2.36 -2.38
N TRP A 28 -14.33 2.66 -2.63
CA TRP A 28 -13.88 4.04 -2.83
C TRP A 28 -14.28 4.63 -4.17
N GLU A 29 -14.32 3.84 -5.26
CA GLU A 29 -14.89 4.24 -6.55
C GLU A 29 -16.33 4.74 -6.35
N GLU A 30 -17.14 4.01 -5.59
CA GLU A 30 -18.53 4.38 -5.31
C GLU A 30 -18.67 5.66 -4.48
N ILE A 31 -17.86 5.80 -3.42
CA ILE A 31 -17.82 7.03 -2.60
C ILE A 31 -17.43 8.25 -3.44
N ALA A 32 -16.43 8.09 -4.31
CA ALA A 32 -15.97 9.15 -5.19
C ALA A 32 -17.03 9.55 -6.23
N ASN A 33 -17.73 8.57 -6.81
CA ASN A 33 -18.79 8.81 -7.78
C ASN A 33 -20.00 9.53 -7.18
N ARG A 34 -20.30 9.26 -5.91
CA ARG A 34 -21.34 9.97 -5.16
C ARG A 34 -20.91 11.36 -4.70
N ALA A 35 -19.69 11.80 -5.03
CA ALA A 35 -19.09 13.07 -4.61
C ALA A 35 -19.18 13.31 -3.09
N LEU A 36 -19.13 12.25 -2.27
CA LEU A 36 -19.26 12.35 -0.81
C LEU A 36 -18.01 12.92 -0.15
N LEU A 37 -16.86 12.80 -0.81
CA LEU A 37 -15.56 13.29 -0.32
C LEU A 37 -14.82 14.01 -1.44
N ASP A 38 -13.99 14.99 -1.07
CA ASP A 38 -13.05 15.64 -1.98
C ASP A 38 -12.16 14.60 -2.66
N GLN A 39 -11.98 14.71 -3.98
CA GLN A 39 -11.14 13.81 -4.77
C GLN A 39 -9.70 13.70 -4.20
N LYS A 40 -9.16 14.82 -3.67
CA LYS A 40 -7.85 14.85 -3.01
C LYS A 40 -7.78 13.93 -1.78
N LEU A 41 -8.84 13.92 -0.97
CA LEU A 41 -8.94 13.08 0.24
C LEU A 41 -9.23 11.63 -0.14
N CYS A 42 -10.20 11.42 -1.05
CA CYS A 42 -10.55 10.08 -1.55
C CYS A 42 -9.33 9.35 -2.09
N ARG A 43 -8.54 10.01 -2.94
CA ARG A 43 -7.30 9.43 -3.46
C ARG A 43 -6.36 9.01 -2.35
N LYS A 44 -6.12 9.86 -1.34
CA LYS A 44 -5.24 9.50 -0.22
C LYS A 44 -5.79 8.30 0.57
N LEU A 45 -7.09 8.27 0.84
CA LEU A 45 -7.73 7.15 1.53
C LEU A 45 -7.64 5.83 0.74
N VAL A 46 -7.80 5.87 -0.59
CA VAL A 46 -7.57 4.71 -1.46
C VAL A 46 -6.14 4.18 -1.29
N HIS A 47 -5.13 5.04 -1.31
CA HIS A 47 -3.74 4.62 -1.18
C HIS A 47 -3.45 3.99 0.19
N ILE A 48 -3.95 4.60 1.26
CA ILE A 48 -3.79 4.10 2.64
C ILE A 48 -4.45 2.74 2.77
N THR A 49 -5.73 2.64 2.40
CA THR A 49 -6.54 1.44 2.66
C THR A 49 -6.16 0.27 1.77
N VAL A 50 -5.95 0.48 0.47
CA VAL A 50 -5.53 -0.59 -0.45
C VAL A 50 -4.13 -1.09 -0.08
N GLY A 51 -3.19 -0.18 0.22
CA GLY A 51 -1.84 -0.54 0.64
C GLY A 51 -1.82 -1.31 1.95
N LEU A 52 -2.58 -0.88 2.97
CA LEU A 52 -2.67 -1.58 4.25
C LEU A 52 -3.38 -2.93 4.15
N VAL A 53 -4.45 -3.05 3.36
CA VAL A 53 -5.14 -4.33 3.15
C VAL A 53 -4.23 -5.32 2.42
N PHE A 54 -3.52 -4.87 1.38
CA PHE A 54 -2.50 -5.68 0.72
C PHE A 54 -1.47 -6.19 1.72
N PHE A 55 -0.95 -5.29 2.55
CA PHE A 55 0.07 -5.61 3.53
C PHE A 55 -0.43 -6.55 4.64
N LEU A 56 -1.70 -6.43 5.04
CA LEU A 56 -2.35 -7.32 6.01
C LEU A 56 -2.50 -8.75 5.48
N MET A 57 -2.66 -8.92 4.17
CA MET A 57 -2.78 -10.23 3.53
C MET A 57 -1.41 -10.86 3.24
N TRP A 58 -0.31 -10.12 3.39
CA TRP A 58 1.04 -10.61 3.16
C TRP A 58 1.40 -11.91 3.92
N PRO A 59 0.99 -12.12 5.18
CA PRO A 59 1.30 -13.35 5.90
C PRO A 59 0.52 -14.59 5.43
N LEU A 60 -0.45 -14.45 4.53
CA LEU A 60 -1.17 -15.61 3.93
C LEU A 60 -0.30 -16.35 2.91
N PHE A 61 0.67 -15.66 2.32
CA PHE A 61 1.62 -16.24 1.37
C PHE A 61 2.71 -17.04 2.09
N SER A 62 3.27 -18.02 1.38
CA SER A 62 4.37 -18.82 1.86
C SER A 62 5.68 -18.04 1.99
N SER A 63 6.36 -18.28 3.10
CA SER A 63 7.72 -17.77 3.33
C SER A 63 8.76 -18.54 2.52
N ASP A 64 8.51 -19.84 2.30
CA ASP A 64 9.53 -20.78 1.85
C ASP A 64 9.39 -21.11 0.35
N ASP A 65 8.38 -20.53 -0.32
CA ASP A 65 8.16 -20.72 -1.76
C ASP A 65 8.82 -19.60 -2.56
N VAL A 66 9.55 -19.99 -3.61
CA VAL A 66 10.23 -19.09 -4.56
C VAL A 66 9.21 -18.26 -5.36
N PHE A 67 7.99 -18.75 -5.54
CA PHE A 67 6.94 -18.06 -6.32
C PHE A 67 6.16 -17.02 -5.52
N ALA A 68 6.15 -17.09 -4.19
CA ALA A 68 5.44 -16.15 -3.31
C ALA A 68 5.76 -14.65 -3.58
N PRO A 69 7.04 -14.22 -3.73
CA PRO A 69 7.37 -12.83 -4.04
C PRO A 69 6.87 -12.34 -5.40
N SER A 70 6.65 -13.25 -6.36
CA SER A 70 6.10 -12.90 -7.67
C SER A 70 4.56 -12.91 -7.68
N LEU A 71 3.94 -13.82 -6.93
CA LEU A 71 2.48 -13.95 -6.86
C LEU A 71 1.82 -12.88 -5.99
N ALA A 72 2.46 -12.47 -4.90
CA ALA A 72 1.87 -11.50 -3.99
C ALA A 72 1.58 -10.13 -4.64
N PRO A 73 2.54 -9.44 -5.28
CA PRO A 73 2.27 -8.14 -5.90
C PRO A 73 1.45 -8.26 -7.20
N LEU A 74 1.07 -9.45 -7.66
CA LEU A 74 0.37 -9.66 -8.93
C LEU A 74 -0.88 -8.78 -9.06
N ILE A 75 -1.67 -8.65 -8.00
CA ILE A 75 -2.84 -7.77 -7.99
C ILE A 75 -2.48 -6.29 -8.15
N ILE A 76 -1.35 -5.86 -7.57
CA ILE A 76 -0.87 -4.49 -7.70
C ILE A 76 -0.37 -4.25 -9.13
N ILE A 77 0.32 -5.23 -9.73
CA ILE A 77 0.77 -5.18 -11.13
C ILE A 77 -0.44 -5.08 -12.07
N ILE A 78 -1.49 -5.87 -11.84
CA ILE A 78 -2.75 -5.76 -12.61
C ILE A 78 -3.35 -4.35 -12.46
N ASN A 79 -3.33 -3.77 -11.25
CA ASN A 79 -3.79 -2.40 -11.03
C ASN A 79 -2.91 -1.35 -11.73
N ILE A 80 -1.59 -1.52 -11.74
CA ILE A 80 -0.64 -0.67 -12.50
C ILE A 80 -1.04 -0.67 -13.98
N MET A 81 -1.28 -1.84 -14.56
CA MET A 81 -1.72 -1.98 -15.95
C MET A 81 -3.08 -1.29 -16.17
N LYS A 82 -4.07 -1.55 -15.31
CA LYS A 82 -5.41 -0.91 -15.37
C LYS A 82 -5.30 0.62 -15.35
N VAL A 83 -4.59 1.17 -14.38
CA VAL A 83 -4.40 2.62 -14.19
C VAL A 83 -3.63 3.24 -15.35
N THR A 84 -2.65 2.54 -15.90
CA THR A 84 -1.86 2.99 -17.06
C THR A 84 -2.72 3.06 -18.33
N VAL A 85 -3.50 2.01 -18.62
CA VAL A 85 -4.42 1.96 -19.77
C VAL A 85 -5.47 3.07 -19.70
N ILE A 86 -6.03 3.32 -18.51
CA ILE A 86 -7.00 4.42 -18.29
C ILE A 86 -6.31 5.79 -18.42
N GLY A 87 -5.11 5.96 -17.83
CA GLY A 87 -4.37 7.22 -17.86
C GLY A 87 -3.89 7.61 -19.25
N LEU A 88 -3.51 6.63 -20.07
CA LEU A 88 -3.17 6.82 -21.50
C LEU A 88 -4.41 7.09 -22.36
N GLY A 89 -5.61 6.82 -21.84
CA GLY A 89 -6.87 7.13 -22.50
C GLY A 89 -7.41 6.04 -23.44
N PHE A 90 -6.85 4.83 -23.38
CA PHE A 90 -7.36 3.68 -24.14
C PHE A 90 -8.72 3.19 -23.60
N VAL A 91 -8.96 3.34 -22.29
CA VAL A 91 -10.21 2.96 -21.63
C VAL A 91 -10.76 4.13 -20.82
N LYS A 92 -12.07 4.39 -20.93
CA LYS A 92 -12.77 5.39 -20.10
C LYS A 92 -13.35 4.70 -18.87
N ALA A 93 -12.89 5.10 -17.69
CA ALA A 93 -13.37 4.59 -16.42
C ALA A 93 -13.47 5.74 -15.41
N GLU A 94 -14.58 6.47 -15.47
CA GLU A 94 -14.78 7.70 -14.71
C GLU A 94 -14.71 7.48 -13.19
N GLY A 95 -15.22 6.34 -12.69
CA GLY A 95 -15.12 6.02 -11.26
C GLY A 95 -13.69 5.83 -10.74
N VAL A 96 -12.80 5.26 -11.56
CA VAL A 96 -11.38 5.12 -11.22
C VAL A 96 -10.71 6.50 -11.24
N VAL A 97 -11.03 7.32 -12.25
CA VAL A 97 -10.49 8.68 -12.37
C VAL A 97 -10.94 9.53 -11.18
N ASN A 98 -12.22 9.50 -10.81
CA ASN A 98 -12.77 10.27 -9.70
C ASN A 98 -12.17 9.89 -8.35
N SER A 99 -11.93 8.60 -8.11
CA SER A 99 -11.37 8.12 -6.83
C SER A 99 -9.86 8.32 -6.70
N MET A 100 -9.12 8.42 -7.81
CA MET A 100 -7.64 8.42 -7.80
C MET A 100 -6.98 9.70 -8.34
N THR A 101 -7.73 10.72 -8.76
CA THR A 101 -7.19 12.00 -9.27
C THR A 101 -7.57 13.18 -8.37
N ARG A 102 -7.03 14.39 -8.60
CA ARG A 102 -7.37 15.61 -7.85
C ARG A 102 -8.35 16.51 -8.57
N HIS A 103 -8.31 16.51 -9.90
CA HIS A 103 -9.07 17.41 -10.76
C HIS A 103 -9.87 16.65 -11.83
N GLY A 104 -10.02 15.33 -11.69
CA GLY A 104 -10.68 14.48 -12.69
C GLY A 104 -9.86 14.26 -13.98
N ASP A 105 -8.60 14.70 -14.05
CA ASP A 105 -7.76 14.43 -15.22
C ASP A 105 -7.15 13.03 -15.15
N ARG A 106 -7.51 12.18 -16.12
CA ARG A 106 -6.96 10.83 -16.29
C ARG A 106 -5.43 10.78 -16.29
N ARG A 107 -4.73 11.84 -16.74
CA ARG A 107 -3.26 11.87 -16.74
C ARG A 107 -2.66 11.91 -15.34
N GLU A 108 -3.40 12.36 -14.33
CA GLU A 108 -2.93 12.34 -12.95
C GLU A 108 -2.80 10.92 -12.39
N LEU A 109 -3.51 9.95 -12.98
CA LEU A 109 -3.37 8.53 -12.67
C LEU A 109 -1.94 8.04 -12.89
N LEU A 110 -1.26 8.56 -13.93
CA LEU A 110 0.11 8.22 -14.29
C LEU A 110 1.17 8.88 -13.40
N LYS A 111 0.74 9.72 -12.44
CA LYS A 111 1.62 10.38 -11.48
C LYS A 111 1.54 9.65 -10.14
N GLY A 112 0.92 10.28 -9.13
CA GLY A 112 0.87 9.78 -7.76
C GLY A 112 0.44 8.32 -7.67
N PRO A 113 -0.75 7.93 -8.16
CA PRO A 113 -1.23 6.55 -8.07
C PRO A 113 -0.28 5.51 -8.65
N LEU A 114 0.24 5.77 -9.85
CA LEU A 114 1.19 4.86 -10.49
C LEU A 114 2.50 4.74 -9.72
N TYR A 115 3.10 5.86 -9.29
CA TYR A 115 4.37 5.83 -8.54
C TYR A 115 4.23 5.09 -7.20
N TYR A 116 3.11 5.25 -6.49
CA TYR A 116 2.88 4.52 -5.24
C TYR A 116 2.74 3.02 -5.49
N ALA A 117 1.95 2.62 -6.48
CA ALA A 117 1.77 1.20 -6.81
C ALA A 117 3.10 0.55 -7.24
N CYS A 118 3.91 1.25 -8.04
CA CYS A 118 5.24 0.79 -8.43
C CYS A 118 6.19 0.68 -7.22
N ALA A 119 6.18 1.66 -6.31
CA ALA A 119 7.03 1.63 -5.12
C ALA A 119 6.70 0.42 -4.22
N ILE A 120 5.41 0.18 -3.95
CA ILE A 120 4.96 -0.98 -3.16
C ILE A 120 5.36 -2.29 -3.85
N THR A 121 5.14 -2.39 -5.17
CA THR A 121 5.51 -3.58 -5.96
C THR A 121 7.01 -3.86 -5.89
N LEU A 122 7.85 -2.84 -6.13
CA LEU A 122 9.30 -2.98 -6.12
C LEU A 122 9.81 -3.34 -4.72
N THR A 123 9.31 -2.67 -3.68
CA THR A 123 9.65 -3.00 -2.30
C THR A 123 9.24 -4.42 -1.94
N THR A 124 8.08 -4.88 -2.40
CA THR A 124 7.59 -6.24 -2.17
C THR A 124 8.50 -7.28 -2.83
N ILE A 125 8.91 -7.05 -4.08
CA ILE A 125 9.75 -8.01 -4.83
C ILE A 125 11.19 -8.03 -4.29
N VAL A 126 11.80 -6.86 -4.08
CA VAL A 126 13.23 -6.74 -3.72
C VAL A 126 13.49 -7.10 -2.26
N PHE A 127 12.61 -6.67 -1.35
CA PHE A 127 12.77 -6.83 0.09
C PHE A 127 11.73 -7.80 0.67
N TRP A 128 11.37 -8.84 -0.11
CA TRP A 128 10.39 -9.85 0.27
C TRP A 128 10.74 -10.54 1.57
N ARG A 129 10.18 -10.10 2.69
CA ARG A 129 10.37 -10.68 4.04
C ARG A 129 11.83 -10.91 4.49
N THR A 130 12.82 -10.47 3.72
CA THR A 130 14.26 -10.61 4.00
C THR A 130 14.76 -9.53 4.95
N SER A 131 14.05 -8.41 5.03
CA SER A 131 14.47 -7.26 5.82
C SER A 131 13.26 -6.51 6.41
N PRO A 132 13.37 -5.99 7.65
CA PRO A 132 12.36 -5.10 8.22
C PRO A 132 12.21 -3.79 7.42
N ILE A 133 13.14 -3.50 6.51
CA ILE A 133 13.09 -2.32 5.62
C ILE A 133 11.80 -2.31 4.79
N SER A 134 11.35 -3.45 4.26
CA SER A 134 10.11 -3.48 3.46
C SER A 134 8.89 -3.08 4.27
N ILE A 135 8.83 -3.54 5.51
CA ILE A 135 7.77 -3.20 6.46
C ILE A 135 7.78 -1.69 6.74
N ALA A 136 8.95 -1.13 7.07
CA ALA A 136 9.08 0.28 7.36
C ALA A 136 8.72 1.16 6.15
N VAL A 137 9.17 0.78 4.94
CA VAL A 137 8.88 1.51 3.70
C VAL A 137 7.39 1.48 3.38
N ILE A 138 6.76 0.31 3.38
CA ILE A 138 5.34 0.18 3.02
C ILE A 138 4.46 0.85 4.08
N CYS A 139 4.75 0.68 5.37
CA CYS A 139 4.01 1.33 6.46
C CYS A 139 4.17 2.86 6.44
N ASN A 140 5.37 3.39 6.21
CA ASN A 140 5.58 4.83 6.09
C ASN A 140 4.89 5.40 4.84
N LEU A 141 4.91 4.68 3.72
CA LEU A 141 4.26 5.11 2.48
C LEU A 141 2.72 5.07 2.58
N CYS A 142 2.16 4.04 3.22
CA CYS A 142 0.71 3.87 3.34
C CYS A 142 0.15 4.61 4.56
N ALA A 143 0.58 4.25 5.77
CA ALA A 143 0.07 4.84 7.00
C ALA A 143 0.69 6.22 7.28
N GLY A 144 2.02 6.33 7.19
CA GLY A 144 2.75 7.56 7.49
C GLY A 144 2.32 8.74 6.61
N ASP A 145 2.50 8.65 5.29
CA ASP A 145 2.15 9.72 4.34
C ASP A 145 0.64 10.02 4.34
N GLY A 146 -0.20 9.01 4.52
CA GLY A 146 -1.64 9.18 4.63
C GLY A 146 -2.07 10.02 5.84
N VAL A 147 -1.62 9.62 7.03
CA VAL A 147 -1.93 10.31 8.28
C VAL A 147 -1.26 11.69 8.31
N ALA A 148 -0.07 11.84 7.74
CA ALA A 148 0.63 13.11 7.61
C ALA A 148 -0.15 14.15 6.81
N ASP A 149 -0.80 13.76 5.70
CA ASP A 149 -1.63 14.68 4.92
C ASP A 149 -2.88 15.10 5.69
N ILE A 150 -3.54 14.16 6.38
CA ILE A 150 -4.74 14.46 7.19
C ILE A 150 -4.40 15.37 8.38
N ALA A 151 -3.37 15.00 9.17
CA ALA A 151 -2.93 15.77 10.32
C ALA A 151 -2.33 17.12 9.91
N GLY A 152 -1.56 17.16 8.82
CA GLY A 152 -0.95 18.37 8.29
C GLY A 152 -1.99 19.39 7.79
N ARG A 153 -3.12 18.93 7.25
CA ARG A 153 -4.23 19.82 6.87
C ARG A 153 -5.04 20.31 8.06
N ARG A 154 -5.24 19.46 9.07
CA ARG A 154 -6.09 19.79 10.23
C ARG A 154 -5.37 20.56 11.34
N PHE A 155 -4.10 20.27 11.58
CA PHE A 155 -3.32 20.79 12.71
C PHE A 155 -2.00 21.46 12.28
N GLY A 156 -1.69 21.49 10.98
CA GLY A 156 -0.43 22.02 10.45
C GLY A 156 -0.36 23.54 10.39
N HIS A 157 -0.65 24.22 11.50
CA HIS A 157 -0.53 25.68 11.64
C HIS A 157 0.93 26.13 11.62
N VAL A 158 1.82 25.37 12.24
CA VAL A 158 3.27 25.64 12.24
C VAL A 158 3.93 24.96 11.05
N LYS A 159 4.35 25.76 10.07
CA LYS A 159 5.01 25.30 8.83
C LYS A 159 6.51 25.11 9.02
N LEU A 160 7.11 24.29 8.16
CA LEU A 160 8.55 24.12 8.11
C LEU A 160 9.21 25.38 7.52
N PRO A 161 10.33 25.88 8.09
CA PRO A 161 10.98 27.11 7.64
C PRO A 161 11.41 27.07 6.17
N HIS A 162 11.74 25.87 5.67
CA HIS A 162 12.24 25.65 4.32
C HIS A 162 11.14 25.21 3.32
N ASN A 163 9.95 24.84 3.79
CA ASN A 163 8.85 24.43 2.91
C ASN A 163 7.48 24.75 3.52
N PRO A 164 6.79 25.83 3.07
CA PRO A 164 5.52 26.28 3.64
C PRO A 164 4.35 25.32 3.37
N GLU A 165 4.49 24.39 2.41
CA GLU A 165 3.48 23.35 2.17
C GLU A 165 3.52 22.23 3.23
N LYS A 166 4.66 22.08 3.94
CA LYS A 166 4.86 21.04 4.95
C LYS A 166 4.80 21.62 6.36
N SER A 167 4.29 20.84 7.30
CA SER A 167 4.11 21.26 8.69
C SER A 167 4.79 20.30 9.65
N TYR A 168 5.22 20.82 10.80
CA TYR A 168 5.78 19.99 11.87
C TYR A 168 4.76 18.95 12.36
N ALA A 169 3.49 19.33 12.47
CA ALA A 169 2.40 18.41 12.81
C ALA A 169 2.31 17.25 11.82
N GLY A 170 2.40 17.52 10.51
CA GLY A 170 2.41 16.49 9.47
C GLY A 170 3.62 15.56 9.58
N SER A 171 4.82 16.09 9.84
CA SER A 171 6.04 15.27 9.98
C SER A 171 6.01 14.38 11.23
N ILE A 172 5.54 14.91 12.37
CA ILE A 172 5.37 14.11 13.60
C ILE A 172 4.32 13.02 13.37
N ALA A 173 3.20 13.37 12.73
CA ALA A 173 2.15 12.41 12.40
C ALA A 173 2.66 11.31 11.45
N MET A 174 3.49 11.65 10.46
CA MET A 174 4.14 10.68 9.56
C MET A 174 4.98 9.68 10.35
N PHE A 175 5.85 10.20 11.23
CA PHE A 175 6.76 9.38 12.02
C PHE A 175 5.99 8.46 12.97
N LEU A 176 5.03 9.00 13.73
CA LEU A 176 4.26 8.22 14.70
C LEU A 176 3.39 7.16 14.02
N ALA A 177 2.63 7.53 12.99
CA ALA A 177 1.75 6.58 12.31
C ALA A 177 2.54 5.47 11.61
N GLY A 178 3.64 5.84 10.93
CA GLY A 178 4.52 4.88 10.28
C GLY A 178 5.25 3.96 11.26
N PHE A 179 5.73 4.49 12.38
CA PHE A 179 6.39 3.73 13.44
C PHE A 179 5.42 2.74 14.11
N ILE A 180 4.24 3.22 14.54
CA ILE A 180 3.22 2.38 15.17
C ILE A 180 2.77 1.27 14.21
N ALA A 181 2.48 1.61 12.94
CA ALA A 181 2.13 0.61 11.93
C ALA A 181 3.25 -0.42 11.75
N SER A 182 4.50 0.02 11.65
CA SER A 182 5.65 -0.87 11.50
C SER A 182 5.81 -1.82 12.70
N VAL A 183 5.68 -1.31 13.93
CA VAL A 183 5.75 -2.13 15.15
C VAL A 183 4.59 -3.14 15.21
N LEU A 184 3.36 -2.71 14.95
CA LEU A 184 2.20 -3.60 14.95
C LEU A 184 2.36 -4.73 13.92
N TYR A 185 2.84 -4.39 12.72
CA TYR A 185 3.07 -5.37 11.66
C TYR A 185 4.24 -6.30 11.93
N ALA A 186 5.36 -5.78 12.46
CA ALA A 186 6.49 -6.60 12.87
C ALA A 186 6.08 -7.62 13.94
N ASN A 187 5.30 -7.21 14.93
CA ASN A 187 4.75 -8.12 15.96
C ASN A 187 3.78 -9.15 15.37
N ARG A 188 2.95 -8.77 14.40
CA ARG A 188 2.01 -9.71 13.77
C ARG A 188 2.73 -10.72 12.87
N LEU A 189 3.81 -10.30 12.21
CA LEU A 189 4.67 -11.17 11.42
C LEU A 189 5.53 -12.08 12.32
N SER A 190 5.95 -11.66 13.51
CA SER A 190 6.73 -12.51 14.43
C SER A 190 5.90 -13.61 15.11
N VAL A 191 4.58 -13.45 15.22
CA VAL A 191 3.65 -14.50 15.70
C VAL A 191 3.46 -15.63 14.67
N ILE A 192 3.80 -15.39 13.40
CA ILE A 192 3.89 -16.42 12.36
C ILE A 192 5.37 -16.80 12.28
N PRO A 193 5.78 -18.00 12.71
CA PRO A 193 7.15 -18.29 13.12
C PRO A 193 8.16 -17.83 12.07
N ILE A 194 8.84 -16.72 12.37
CA ILE A 194 10.01 -16.26 11.64
C ILE A 194 11.17 -17.05 12.23
N SER A 195 11.48 -18.19 11.63
CA SER A 195 12.75 -18.92 11.77
C SER A 195 13.95 -18.14 11.17
N ILE A 196 13.89 -16.81 11.15
CA ILE A 196 14.92 -15.90 10.61
C ILE A 196 15.28 -14.80 11.64
N GLN A 197 15.20 -15.10 12.94
CA GLN A 197 15.99 -14.36 13.94
C GLN A 197 17.34 -15.07 14.20
N HIS A 198 17.50 -16.34 13.78
CA HIS A 198 18.67 -17.15 14.14
C HIS A 198 19.89 -17.04 13.19
N TYR A 199 19.75 -16.47 11.99
CA TYR A 199 20.87 -16.39 11.04
C TYR A 199 21.70 -15.10 11.11
N CYS A 200 21.17 -13.99 11.63
CA CYS A 200 21.95 -12.76 11.78
C CYS A 200 22.75 -12.65 13.09
N CYS A 201 22.58 -13.58 14.03
CA CYS A 201 23.27 -13.55 15.32
C CYS A 201 24.46 -14.54 15.45
N ASN A 202 24.75 -15.32 14.41
CA ASN A 202 25.83 -16.34 14.41
C ASN A 202 26.93 -16.09 13.36
N LEU A 203 27.16 -14.82 13.00
CA LEU A 203 28.39 -14.39 12.32
C LEU A 203 29.18 -13.50 13.28
N ASN A 204 29.76 -14.15 14.29
CA ASN A 204 30.95 -13.73 15.03
C ASN A 204 31.74 -15.00 15.34
#